data_AF-A0A136KYJ7-F1
#
_entry.id   AF-A0A136KYJ7-F1
#
_cell.length_a   1.000
_cell.length_b   1.000
_cell.length_c   1.000
_cell.angle_alpha   90.00
_cell.angle_beta   90.00
_cell.angle_gamma   90.00
#
_symmetry.space_group_name_H-M   'P 1'
#
loop_
_entity.id
_entity.type
_entity.pdbx_description
1 polymer ?
#
loop_
_entity_poly.entity_id
_entity_poly.type
_entity_poly.pdbx_seq_one_letter_code
_entity_poly.pdbx_strand_id
1 'polypeptide(L)'
;MSQAPMSDNGITQDDKLWAALGYVIPLIALIVLFMEDKKNRPYVKFNAVQSLVATVVLTIISSVTCGFGAILVLVMFWWAYQAYQGQDVRIPFVSDFIRNQGWA
;
A
#
# COMPACT_ATOMS: atom_id res chain seq x y z
N MET A 1 17.21 -11.95 2.91
CA MET A 1 17.87 -10.66 2.62
C MET A 1 17.44 -9.69 3.71
N SER A 2 18.41 -9.21 4.47
CA SER A 2 18.21 -8.44 5.70
C SER A 2 17.46 -7.15 5.42
N GLN A 3 16.40 -6.91 6.19
CA GLN A 3 15.63 -5.67 6.18
C GLN A 3 16.60 -4.49 6.40
N ALA A 4 16.77 -3.62 5.40
CA ALA A 4 17.11 -2.26 5.73
C ALA A 4 15.84 -1.65 6.33
N PRO A 5 15.81 -1.26 7.62
CA PRO A 5 14.71 -0.46 8.10
C PRO A 5 14.69 0.78 7.21
N MET A 6 13.54 1.11 6.59
CA MET A 6 13.34 2.44 6.02
C MET A 6 13.39 3.40 7.22
N SER A 7 14.60 3.83 7.54
CA SER A 7 14.92 4.68 8.68
C SER A 7 14.15 5.99 8.57
N ASP A 8 13.54 6.39 9.68
CA ASP A 8 12.70 7.58 9.94
C ASP A 8 13.30 8.94 9.50
N ASN A 9 14.56 8.98 9.03
CA ASN A 9 15.29 10.21 8.70
C ASN A 9 14.86 10.91 7.40
N GLY A 10 13.85 10.42 6.67
CA GLY A 10 13.43 11.01 5.39
C GLY A 10 11.96 10.85 5.00
N ILE A 11 11.14 10.21 5.83
CA ILE A 11 9.69 10.04 5.57
C ILE A 11 8.95 11.20 6.23
N THR A 12 8.33 12.06 5.42
CA THR A 12 7.56 13.20 5.94
C THR A 12 6.15 12.81 6.39
N GLN A 13 5.51 13.66 7.19
CA GLN A 13 4.10 13.46 7.58
C GLN A 13 3.18 13.43 6.37
N ASP A 14 3.49 14.21 5.33
CA ASP A 14 2.76 14.20 4.07
C ASP A 14 2.92 12.84 3.35
N ASP A 15 4.14 12.27 3.29
CA ASP A 15 4.35 10.92 2.73
C ASP A 15 3.50 9.85 3.45
N LYS A 16 3.42 9.93 4.78
CA LYS A 16 2.60 9.03 5.61
C LYS A 16 1.11 9.18 5.31
N LEU A 17 0.64 10.41 5.11
CA LEU A 17 -0.74 10.69 4.73
C LEU A 17 -1.08 10.11 3.36
N TRP A 18 -0.26 10.38 2.34
CA TRP A 18 -0.48 9.86 0.98
C TRP A 18 -0.43 8.33 0.92
N ALA A 19 0.49 7.71 1.66
CA ALA A 19 0.57 6.26 1.78
C ALA A 19 -0.71 5.67 2.40
N ALA A 20 -1.22 6.26 3.49
CA ALA A 20 -2.44 5.80 4.14
C ALA A 20 -3.69 5.99 3.26
N LEU A 21 -3.81 7.14 2.58
CA LEU A 21 -4.94 7.44 1.71
C LEU A 21 -5.08 6.45 0.55
N GLY A 22 -3.96 5.93 0.04
CA GLY A 22 -3.96 4.91 -1.01
C GLY A 22 -4.70 3.61 -0.60
N TYR A 23 -4.60 3.21 0.67
CA TYR A 23 -5.32 2.04 1.19
C TYR A 23 -6.79 2.30 1.45
N VAL A 24 -7.18 3.52 1.82
CA VAL A 24 -8.59 3.86 2.08
C VAL A 24 -9.36 4.02 0.77
N ILE A 25 -8.75 4.74 -0.19
CA ILE A 25 -9.34 5.02 -1.49
C ILE A 25 -8.34 4.57 -2.56
N PRO A 26 -8.53 3.40 -3.19
CA PRO A 26 -7.62 2.88 -4.20
C PRO A 26 -7.41 3.82 -5.38
N LEU A 27 -8.40 4.65 -5.70
CA LEU A 27 -8.29 5.70 -6.72
C LEU A 27 -7.19 6.72 -6.38
N ILE A 28 -6.99 7.05 -5.11
CA ILE A 28 -5.91 7.96 -4.69
C ILE A 28 -4.55 7.32 -4.93
N ALA A 29 -4.40 6.02 -4.65
CA ALA A 29 -3.17 5.30 -4.94
C ALA A 29 -2.82 5.35 -6.44
N LEU A 30 -3.83 5.25 -7.31
CA LEU A 30 -3.63 5.41 -8.75
C LEU A 30 -3.14 6.83 -9.10
N ILE A 31 -3.79 7.87 -8.56
CA ILE A 31 -3.41 9.27 -8.77
C ILE A 31 -1.97 9.52 -8.31
N VAL A 32 -1.58 8.97 -7.15
CA VAL A 32 -0.22 9.08 -6.60
C VAL A 32 0.83 8.53 -7.56
N LEU A 33 0.56 7.46 -8.29
CA LEU A 33 1.49 6.90 -9.27
C LEU A 33 1.66 7.77 -10.52
N PHE A 34 0.66 8.59 -10.85
CA PHE A 34 0.77 9.58 -11.93
C PHE A 34 1.36 10.92 -11.47
N MET A 35 1.43 11.16 -10.15
CA MET A 35 1.95 12.41 -9.58
C MET A 35 3.46 12.33 -9.41
N GLU A 36 4.22 13.18 -10.12
CA GLU A 36 5.68 13.07 -10.15
C GLU A 36 6.33 13.28 -8.78
N ASP A 37 5.85 14.26 -8.03
CA ASP A 37 6.37 14.60 -6.70
C ASP A 37 6.16 13.47 -5.68
N LYS A 38 5.13 12.64 -5.86
CA LYS A 38 4.79 11.54 -4.95
C LYS A 38 5.34 10.20 -5.42
N LYS A 39 5.28 9.89 -6.72
CA LYS A 39 5.80 8.63 -7.28
C LYS A 39 7.33 8.51 -7.11
N ASN A 40 8.03 9.63 -7.02
CA ASN A 40 9.47 9.67 -6.81
C ASN A 40 9.88 9.40 -5.35
N ARG A 41 8.93 9.38 -4.40
CA ARG A 41 9.16 9.01 -3.01
C ARG A 41 9.03 7.49 -2.85
N PRO A 42 10.10 6.75 -2.50
CA PRO A 42 10.06 5.28 -2.43
C PRO A 42 8.97 4.73 -1.51
N TYR A 43 8.81 5.35 -0.33
CA TYR A 43 7.79 4.95 0.65
C TYR A 43 6.36 5.12 0.14
N VAL A 44 6.07 6.26 -0.48
CA VAL A 44 4.75 6.59 -1.02
C VAL A 44 4.43 5.70 -2.22
N LYS A 45 5.40 5.55 -3.14
CA LYS A 45 5.27 4.68 -4.31
C LYS A 45 5.00 3.23 -3.92
N PHE A 46 5.75 2.67 -2.97
CA PHE A 46 5.55 1.29 -2.52
C PHE A 46 4.15 1.08 -1.95
N ASN A 47 3.71 1.96 -1.05
CA ASN A 47 2.38 1.86 -0.44
C ASN A 47 1.25 2.08 -1.46
N ALA A 48 1.44 2.97 -2.44
CA ALA A 48 0.48 3.18 -3.53
C ALA A 48 0.35 1.94 -4.42
N VAL A 49 1.46 1.33 -4.85
CA VAL A 49 1.42 0.07 -5.61
C VAL A 49 0.82 -1.05 -4.77
N GLN A 50 1.21 -1.14 -3.49
CA GLN A 50 0.74 -2.19 -2.59
C GLN A 50 -0.77 -2.11 -2.32
N SER A 51 -1.30 -0.92 -2.08
CA SER A 51 -2.73 -0.72 -1.91
C SER A 51 -3.54 -1.06 -3.17
N LEU A 52 -3.03 -0.73 -4.36
CA LEU A 52 -3.68 -1.13 -5.63
C LEU A 52 -3.70 -2.65 -5.80
N VAL A 53 -2.56 -3.32 -5.61
CA VAL A 53 -2.49 -4.78 -5.73
C VAL A 53 -3.38 -5.45 -4.68
N ALA A 54 -3.34 -4.99 -3.43
CA ALA A 54 -4.19 -5.50 -2.36
C ALA A 54 -5.68 -5.33 -2.69
N THR A 55 -6.08 -4.19 -3.23
CA THR A 55 -7.47 -3.93 -3.66
C THR A 55 -7.91 -4.93 -4.72
N VAL A 56 -7.08 -5.16 -5.75
CA VAL A 56 -7.38 -6.12 -6.83
C VAL A 56 -7.51 -7.53 -6.28
N VAL A 57 -6.57 -7.97 -5.43
CA VAL A 57 -6.60 -9.30 -4.80
C VAL A 57 -7.86 -9.48 -3.94
N LEU A 58 -8.18 -8.50 -3.09
CA LEU A 58 -9.39 -8.54 -2.25
C LEU A 58 -10.68 -8.55 -3.08
N THR A 59 -10.72 -7.82 -4.19
CA THR A 59 -11.88 -7.80 -5.09
C THR A 59 -12.12 -9.16 -5.76
N ILE A 60 -11.05 -9.84 -6.17
CA ILE A 60 -11.11 -11.19 -6.74
C ILE A 60 -11.60 -12.18 -5.68
N ILE A 61 -11.03 -12.16 -4.47
CA ILE A 61 -11.45 -13.03 -3.36
C ILE A 61 -12.92 -12.80 -3.01
N SER A 62 -13.34 -11.55 -2.92
CA SER A 62 -14.73 -11.19 -2.62
C SER A 62 -15.70 -11.72 -3.69
N SER A 63 -15.34 -11.58 -4.97
CA SER A 63 -16.12 -12.10 -6.10
C SER A 63 -16.26 -13.62 -6.07
N VAL A 64 -15.16 -14.34 -5.79
CA VAL A 64 -15.15 -15.82 -5.68
C VAL A 64 -15.96 -16.31 -4.49
N THR A 65 -15.97 -15.55 -3.38
CA THR A 65 -16.69 -15.90 -2.14
C THR A 65 -18.13 -15.35 -2.13
N CYS A 66 -18.69 -14.97 -3.29
CA CYS A 66 -20.03 -14.38 -3.42
C CYS A 66 -20.31 -13.21 -2.43
N GLY A 67 -19.32 -12.35 -2.18
CA GLY A 67 -19.46 -11.16 -1.34
C GLY A 67 -19.16 -11.35 0.15
N PHE A 68 -18.99 -12.58 0.64
CA PHE A 68 -18.54 -12.79 2.04
C PHE A 68 -17.13 -12.25 2.29
N GLY A 69 -16.31 -12.13 1.24
CA GLY A 69 -14.99 -11.51 1.31
C GLY A 69 -15.02 -9.99 1.52
N ALA A 70 -16.18 -9.33 1.47
CA ALA A 70 -16.29 -7.89 1.70
C ALA A 70 -15.79 -7.46 3.09
N ILE A 71 -15.87 -8.33 4.09
CA ILE A 71 -15.32 -8.08 5.44
C ILE A 71 -13.80 -7.86 5.39
N LEU A 72 -13.09 -8.46 4.42
CA LEU A 72 -11.64 -8.32 4.27
C LEU A 72 -11.24 -6.90 3.87
N VAL A 73 -12.15 -6.08 3.36
CA VAL A 73 -11.89 -4.65 3.11
C VAL A 73 -11.54 -3.92 4.41
N LEU A 74 -12.03 -4.39 5.57
CA LEU A 74 -11.65 -3.81 6.86
C LEU A 74 -10.14 -3.93 7.14
N VAL A 75 -9.47 -4.95 6.58
CA VAL A 75 -8.02 -5.13 6.71
C VAL A 75 -7.26 -3.99 6.01
N MET A 76 -7.82 -3.39 4.96
CA MET A 76 -7.21 -2.22 4.30
C MET A 76 -7.13 -1.02 5.24
N PHE A 77 -8.11 -0.81 6.13
CA PHE A 77 -8.05 0.26 7.13
C PHE A 77 -6.94 0.02 8.16
N TRP A 78 -6.68 -1.23 8.53
CA TRP A 78 -5.55 -1.58 9.40
C TRP A 78 -4.20 -1.25 8.74
N TRP A 79 -4.03 -1.61 7.47
CA TRP A 79 -2.83 -1.27 6.70
C TRP A 79 -2.70 0.25 6.45
N ALA A 80 -3.80 0.96 6.24
CA ALA A 80 -3.81 2.41 6.18
C ALA A 80 -3.29 3.04 7.48
N TYR A 81 -3.75 2.54 8.63
CA TYR A 81 -3.26 3.00 9.94
C TYR A 81 -1.77 2.73 10.13
N GLN A 82 -1.30 1.54 9.76
CA GLN A 82 0.13 1.19 9.79
C GLN A 82 0.97 2.11 8.88
N ALA A 83 0.50 2.37 7.67
CA ALA A 83 1.14 3.30 6.73
C ALA A 83 1.16 4.75 7.25
N TYR A 84 0.11 5.16 7.96
CA TYR A 84 0.02 6.48 8.60
C TYR A 84 1.03 6.63 9.75
N GLN A 85 1.27 5.55 10.50
CA GLN A 85 2.30 5.53 11.54
C GLN A 85 3.74 5.54 10.97
N GLY A 86 3.89 5.44 9.64
CA GLY A 86 5.20 5.32 9.00
C GLY A 86 5.80 3.92 9.13
N GLN A 87 5.00 2.91 9.47
CA GLN A 87 5.47 1.53 9.61
C GLN A 87 5.54 0.84 8.24
N ASP A 88 6.45 -0.12 8.13
CA ASP A 88 6.71 -0.86 6.92
C ASP A 88 5.61 -1.91 6.71
N VAL A 89 4.54 -1.55 5.98
CA VAL A 89 3.37 -2.43 5.79
C VAL A 89 3.79 -3.68 5.01
N ARG A 90 3.80 -4.84 5.68
CA ARG A 90 4.14 -6.13 5.08
C ARG A 90 2.91 -6.99 4.92
N ILE A 91 2.46 -7.10 3.68
CA ILE A 91 1.38 -8.01 3.27
C ILE A 91 2.06 -9.27 2.74
N PRO A 92 1.81 -10.45 3.35
CA PRO A 92 2.41 -11.69 2.90
C PRO A 92 2.05 -11.95 1.43
N PHE A 93 3.02 -12.46 0.65
CA PHE A 93 2.96 -12.64 -0.81
C PHE A 93 2.90 -11.35 -1.64
N VAL A 94 2.10 -10.35 -1.26
CA VAL A 94 1.94 -9.11 -2.03
C VAL A 94 3.18 -8.22 -1.94
N SER A 95 3.73 -8.00 -0.74
CA SER A 95 4.92 -7.17 -0.58
C SER A 95 6.14 -7.76 -1.29
N ASP A 96 6.28 -9.09 -1.28
CA ASP A 96 7.40 -9.76 -1.94
C ASP A 96 7.21 -9.79 -3.46
N PHE A 97 5.97 -9.95 -3.95
CA PHE A 97 5.64 -9.81 -5.37
C PHE A 97 6.04 -8.44 -5.91
N ILE A 98 5.63 -7.36 -5.24
CA ILE A 98 5.91 -5.98 -5.68
C ILE A 98 7.41 -5.70 -5.73
N ARG A 99 8.15 -6.17 -4.73
CA ARG A 99 9.62 -6.05 -4.68
C ARG A 99 10.31 -6.86 -5.77
N ASN A 100 9.84 -8.08 -6.04
CA ASN A 100 10.39 -8.90 -7.11
C ASN A 100 10.14 -8.32 -8.51
N GLN A 101 9.08 -7.52 -8.69
CA GLN A 101 8.80 -6.80 -9.93
C GLN A 101 9.63 -5.50 -10.09
N GLY A 102 10.40 -5.10 -9.08
CA GLY A 102 11.18 -3.85 -9.10
C GLY A 102 10.31 -2.58 -9.08
N TRP A 103 9.06 -2.70 -8.64
CA TRP A 103 8.14 -1.56 -8.59
C TRP A 103 8.43 -0.63 -7.41
N ALA A 104 9.14 -1.11 -6.40
CA ALA A 104 9.75 -0.33 -5.32
C ALA A 104 10.97 -1.04 -4.74
#